data_AF-A0A0Q8RYB1-F1
#
_entry.id   AF-A0A0Q8RYB1-F1
#
_cell.length_a   1.000
_cell.length_b   1.000
_cell.length_c   1.000
_cell.angle_alpha   90.00
_cell.angle_beta   90.00
_cell.angle_gamma   90.00
#
_symmetry.space_group_name_H-M   'P 1'
#
loop_
_entity.id
_entity.type
_entity.pdbx_description
1 polymer ?
#
loop_
_entity_poly.entity_id
_entity_poly.type
_entity_poly.pdbx_seq_one_letter_code
_entity_poly.pdbx_strand_id
1 'polypeptide(L)'
;MTNGIGGSTAAQELAAITPWADRAAPIAAAEREQRIEKARLLMHATGAGALLVGAGASLRYYAGIPWGASERLVAMLLPRTGKPIVIAPAFELGTLEADLKIEVELRLWEEDASPSELVVGALREIGVTTLAIDPGMAFLFVDRIRRAGPTLDIVDGGPIVDGCRMYKSATELALLQQAKSMTLEAHCRAARILAPGIRASEVSRFLEEAHRAIGAAAGNSFCIVQFGRATAFPHGLPGDAQLKEGDVVLIDVGCVVEGYHSDITRTYVYGEADADQQRIWALEKEAQAAAFDAALPGAPCEAVDAAARAVLEKAGLGPDYRLPGLPHRTGHGIGLSIHEPAYLVRGDTTPLAPGMCFSNEPMIVIPDRFGIRLEDHFYMTESGAKWFTEPSPAIDRPFG
;
A
#
# COMPACT_ATOMS: atom_id res chain seq x y z
N MET A 1 1.39 -25.02 24.63
CA MET A 1 2.11 -24.12 23.71
C MET A 1 1.68 -24.52 22.31
N THR A 2 0.93 -23.65 21.64
CA THR A 2 0.51 -23.82 20.24
C THR A 2 1.69 -23.63 19.31
N ASN A 3 1.54 -24.01 18.04
CA ASN A 3 2.58 -24.05 17.01
C ASN A 3 3.14 -22.64 16.68
N GLY A 4 4.01 -22.10 17.52
CA GLY A 4 4.72 -20.82 17.28
C GLY A 4 4.07 -19.58 17.91
N ILE A 5 3.09 -19.73 18.81
CA ILE A 5 2.48 -18.61 19.56
C ILE A 5 2.91 -18.67 21.03
N GLY A 6 3.51 -17.59 21.52
CA GLY A 6 4.15 -17.52 22.83
C GLY A 6 5.43 -18.35 22.95
N GLY A 7 6.02 -18.34 24.14
CA GLY A 7 7.19 -19.17 24.49
C GLY A 7 8.55 -18.49 24.33
N SER A 8 8.60 -17.22 23.91
CA SER A 8 9.82 -16.42 23.84
C SER A 8 9.63 -15.05 24.50
N THR A 9 10.68 -14.24 24.53
CA THR A 9 10.66 -12.85 25.01
C THR A 9 11.11 -11.88 23.93
N ALA A 10 10.65 -10.63 24.01
CA ALA A 10 11.07 -9.58 23.09
C ALA A 10 12.60 -9.48 22.97
N ALA A 11 13.32 -9.53 24.09
CA ALA A 11 14.78 -9.47 24.10
C ALA A 11 15.44 -10.65 23.35
N GLN A 12 14.93 -11.87 23.53
CA GLN A 12 15.45 -13.06 22.84
C GLN A 12 15.18 -12.99 21.34
N GLU A 13 13.95 -12.64 20.94
CA GLU A 13 13.60 -12.55 19.52
C GLU A 13 14.40 -11.43 18.83
N LEU A 14 14.53 -10.25 19.45
CA LEU A 14 15.32 -9.15 18.88
C LEU A 14 16.81 -9.51 18.73
N ALA A 15 17.39 -10.15 19.74
CA ALA A 15 18.80 -10.58 19.70
C ALA A 15 19.08 -11.63 18.61
N ALA A 16 18.05 -12.37 18.19
CA ALA A 16 18.14 -13.39 17.16
C ALA A 16 17.84 -12.88 15.75
N ILE A 17 17.53 -11.59 15.57
CA ILE A 17 17.33 -10.98 14.25
C ILE A 17 18.69 -10.73 13.59
N THR A 18 18.84 -11.20 12.35
CA THR A 18 19.92 -10.77 11.46
C THR A 18 19.36 -9.83 10.40
N PRO A 19 20.11 -8.78 10.00
CA PRO A 19 19.69 -7.93 8.90
C PRO A 19 19.43 -8.74 7.62
N TRP A 20 18.44 -8.32 6.85
CA TRP A 20 18.01 -8.95 5.62
C TRP A 20 19.18 -8.97 4.62
N ALA A 21 19.60 -10.19 4.26
CA ALA A 21 20.77 -10.42 3.42
C ALA A 21 20.46 -10.19 1.93
N ASP A 22 19.32 -10.70 1.46
CA ASP A 22 18.95 -10.72 0.05
C ASP A 22 18.17 -9.45 -0.34
N ARG A 23 18.89 -8.32 -0.40
CA ARG A 23 18.30 -7.03 -0.77
C ARG A 23 18.02 -6.97 -2.27
N ALA A 24 16.79 -6.68 -2.64
CA ALA A 24 16.40 -6.40 -4.01
C ALA A 24 17.10 -5.12 -4.52
N ALA A 25 17.37 -5.08 -5.83
CA ALA A 25 18.00 -3.93 -6.46
C ALA A 25 17.08 -2.71 -6.42
N PRO A 26 17.61 -1.49 -6.20
CA PRO A 26 16.82 -0.28 -6.30
C PRO A 26 16.40 -0.02 -7.76
N ILE A 27 15.36 0.81 -7.94
CA ILE A 27 14.91 1.24 -9.27
C ILE A 27 16.01 2.05 -9.97
N ALA A 28 16.51 1.53 -11.09
CA ALA A 28 17.55 2.16 -11.90
C ALA A 28 17.02 3.37 -12.71
N ALA A 29 17.93 4.26 -13.12
CA ALA A 29 17.60 5.42 -13.96
C ALA A 29 16.91 5.00 -15.28
N ALA A 30 17.39 3.94 -15.93
CA ALA A 30 16.79 3.42 -17.17
C ALA A 30 15.31 2.96 -16.98
N GLU A 31 14.96 2.41 -15.81
CA GLU A 31 13.56 2.08 -15.53
C GLU A 31 12.72 3.34 -15.35
N ARG A 32 13.29 4.41 -14.79
CA ARG A 32 12.60 5.71 -14.66
C ARG A 32 12.35 6.37 -16.00
N GLU A 33 13.30 6.27 -16.93
CA GLU A 33 13.11 6.69 -18.31
C GLU A 33 11.95 5.93 -18.97
N GLN A 34 11.87 4.61 -18.78
CA GLN A 34 10.73 3.81 -19.29
C GLN A 34 9.39 4.27 -18.69
N ARG A 35 9.35 4.63 -17.40
CA ARG A 35 8.15 5.18 -16.74
C ARG A 35 7.73 6.51 -17.38
N ILE A 36 8.68 7.39 -17.64
CA ILE A 36 8.45 8.68 -18.31
C ILE A 36 7.89 8.46 -19.71
N GLU A 37 8.48 7.56 -20.50
CA GLU A 37 8.00 7.26 -21.85
C GLU A 37 6.60 6.64 -21.83
N LYS A 38 6.31 5.76 -20.88
CA LYS A 38 4.96 5.22 -20.68
C LYS A 38 3.94 6.33 -20.37
N ALA A 39 4.28 7.26 -19.50
CA ALA A 39 3.42 8.41 -19.20
C ALA A 39 3.18 9.29 -20.43
N ARG A 40 4.20 9.49 -21.28
CA ARG A 40 4.07 10.21 -22.56
C ARG A 40 3.10 9.53 -23.51
N LEU A 41 3.20 8.21 -23.65
CA LEU A 41 2.26 7.42 -24.46
C LEU A 41 0.82 7.57 -23.96
N LEU A 42 0.60 7.53 -22.64
CA LEU A 42 -0.72 7.70 -22.04
C LEU A 42 -1.25 9.13 -22.15
N MET A 43 -0.37 10.15 -22.08
CA MET A 43 -0.76 11.56 -22.34
C MET A 43 -1.33 11.76 -23.75
N HIS A 44 -0.88 10.99 -24.74
CA HIS A 44 -1.47 11.06 -26.09
C HIS A 44 -2.95 10.66 -26.10
N ALA A 45 -3.32 9.63 -25.33
CA ALA A 45 -4.70 9.15 -25.25
C ALA A 45 -5.64 10.13 -24.54
N THR A 46 -5.14 10.91 -23.58
CA THR A 46 -5.95 11.88 -22.82
C THR A 46 -5.98 13.29 -23.45
N GLY A 47 -5.20 13.55 -24.49
CA GLY A 47 -5.11 14.88 -25.10
C GLY A 47 -4.25 15.88 -24.30
N ALA A 48 -3.74 15.51 -23.11
CA ALA A 48 -2.93 16.40 -22.29
C ALA A 48 -1.53 16.63 -22.88
N GLY A 49 -1.08 17.89 -22.93
CA GLY A 49 0.26 18.26 -23.43
C GLY A 49 1.38 18.10 -22.40
N ALA A 50 1.03 18.09 -21.12
CA ALA A 50 1.93 17.80 -20.01
C ALA A 50 1.18 17.16 -18.82
N LEU A 51 1.94 16.47 -17.97
CA LEU A 51 1.49 15.92 -16.68
C LEU A 51 2.23 16.63 -15.55
N LEU A 52 1.50 17.11 -14.54
CA LEU A 52 2.08 17.64 -13.30
C LEU A 52 1.87 16.65 -12.15
N VAL A 53 2.97 16.18 -11.57
CA VAL A 53 2.96 15.31 -10.37
C VAL A 53 3.56 16.04 -9.18
N GLY A 54 2.88 16.00 -8.03
CA GLY A 54 3.36 16.61 -6.79
C GLY A 54 4.24 15.68 -5.97
N ALA A 55 4.96 16.24 -4.99
CA ALA A 55 5.69 15.47 -3.99
C ALA A 55 4.81 14.38 -3.35
N GLY A 56 5.39 13.18 -3.20
CA GLY A 56 4.69 11.97 -2.81
C GLY A 56 5.05 10.79 -3.71
N ALA A 57 4.20 9.77 -3.70
CA ALA A 57 4.46 8.49 -4.38
C ALA A 57 4.70 8.64 -5.89
N SER A 58 3.94 9.50 -6.59
CA SER A 58 4.12 9.71 -8.03
C SER A 58 5.43 10.43 -8.36
N LEU A 59 5.83 11.45 -7.59
CA LEU A 59 7.12 12.09 -7.79
C LEU A 59 8.29 11.12 -7.53
N ARG A 60 8.17 10.27 -6.49
CA ARG A 60 9.13 9.18 -6.25
C ARG A 60 9.14 8.17 -7.40
N TYR A 61 7.98 7.85 -7.97
CA TYR A 61 7.84 6.92 -9.09
C TYR A 61 8.60 7.38 -10.32
N TYR A 62 8.43 8.65 -10.72
CA TYR A 62 9.06 9.20 -11.92
C TYR A 62 10.48 9.71 -11.68
N ALA A 63 10.70 10.55 -10.66
CA ALA A 63 11.94 11.28 -10.46
C ALA A 63 12.87 10.68 -9.38
N GLY A 64 12.35 9.79 -8.54
CA GLY A 64 13.09 9.19 -7.42
C GLY A 64 13.10 10.02 -6.14
N ILE A 65 12.50 11.22 -6.15
CA ILE A 65 12.46 12.12 -4.99
C ILE A 65 11.49 11.55 -3.93
N PRO A 66 11.95 11.19 -2.72
CA PRO A 66 11.15 10.47 -1.72
C PRO A 66 10.34 11.40 -0.80
N TRP A 67 10.26 12.69 -1.10
CA TRP A 67 9.70 13.69 -0.19
C TRP A 67 8.18 13.59 -0.08
N GLY A 68 7.67 13.82 1.13
CA GLY A 68 6.23 13.98 1.37
C GLY A 68 5.74 15.35 0.90
N ALA A 69 4.45 15.46 0.62
CA ALA A 69 3.82 16.75 0.31
C ALA A 69 3.85 17.69 1.53
N SER A 70 4.06 18.98 1.28
CA SER A 70 4.01 20.06 2.28
C SER A 70 3.21 21.25 1.74
N GLU A 71 3.21 22.37 2.46
CA GLU A 71 2.66 23.65 2.00
C GLU A 71 3.48 24.29 0.86
N ARG A 72 4.71 23.84 0.65
CA ARG A 72 5.62 24.30 -0.41
C ARG A 72 5.48 23.41 -1.64
N LEU A 73 5.32 24.04 -2.81
CA LEU A 73 5.20 23.28 -4.05
C LEU A 73 6.56 22.68 -4.43
N VAL A 74 6.63 21.35 -4.35
CA VAL A 74 7.61 20.52 -5.04
C VAL A 74 6.86 19.64 -6.02
N ALA A 75 7.16 19.77 -7.31
CA ALA A 75 6.45 19.06 -8.37
C ALA A 75 7.35 18.80 -9.58
N MET A 76 7.03 17.77 -10.35
CA MET A 76 7.59 17.54 -11.67
C MET A 76 6.52 17.80 -12.73
N LEU A 77 6.81 18.72 -13.65
CA LEU A 77 6.08 18.92 -14.88
C LEU A 77 6.74 18.09 -15.99
N LEU A 78 6.03 17.06 -16.46
CA LEU A 78 6.46 16.18 -17.53
C LEU A 78 5.80 16.58 -18.86
N PRO A 79 6.52 17.18 -19.81
CA PRO A 79 6.00 17.44 -21.15
C PRO A 79 5.99 16.16 -22.02
N ARG A 80 5.14 16.15 -23.07
CA ARG A 80 5.12 15.09 -24.10
C ARG A 80 6.48 14.86 -24.77
N THR A 81 7.29 15.91 -24.88
CA THR A 81 8.63 15.86 -25.49
C THR A 81 9.58 16.77 -24.72
N GLY A 82 10.87 16.44 -24.70
CA GLY A 82 11.90 17.24 -24.03
C GLY A 82 12.26 16.72 -22.63
N LYS A 83 12.89 17.55 -21.80
CA LYS A 83 13.25 17.15 -20.43
C LYS A 83 12.08 17.39 -19.46
N PRO A 84 11.89 16.53 -18.43
CA PRO A 84 11.03 16.88 -17.32
C PRO A 84 11.56 18.12 -16.60
N ILE A 85 10.64 18.94 -16.08
CA ILE A 85 10.95 20.16 -15.34
C ILE A 85 10.57 19.92 -13.89
N VAL A 86 11.50 20.10 -12.95
CA VAL A 86 11.22 20.02 -11.51
C VAL A 86 11.15 21.43 -10.93
N ILE A 87 10.01 21.72 -10.30
CA ILE A 87 9.73 22.95 -9.57
C ILE A 87 9.96 22.68 -8.09
N ALA A 88 10.81 23.46 -7.42
CA ALA A 88 11.12 23.30 -6.00
C ALA A 88 11.58 24.61 -5.33
N PRO A 89 11.49 24.75 -3.99
CA PRO A 89 12.04 25.90 -3.28
C PRO A 89 13.55 26.02 -3.49
N ALA A 90 14.05 27.24 -3.70
CA ALA A 90 15.47 27.48 -4.00
C ALA A 90 16.41 26.98 -2.89
N PHE A 91 15.99 27.12 -1.63
CA PHE A 91 16.79 26.70 -0.48
C PHE A 91 16.93 25.16 -0.35
N GLU A 92 16.13 24.38 -1.07
CA GLU A 92 16.18 22.90 -1.04
C GLU A 92 17.04 22.30 -2.16
N LEU A 93 17.69 23.13 -3.00
CA LEU A 93 18.45 22.68 -4.16
C LEU A 93 19.46 21.57 -3.84
N GLY A 94 20.26 21.73 -2.79
CA GLY A 94 21.29 20.73 -2.44
C GLY A 94 20.70 19.37 -2.05
N THR A 95 19.57 19.35 -1.34
CA THR A 95 18.85 18.10 -1.00
C THR A 95 18.22 17.50 -2.26
N LEU A 96 17.64 18.34 -3.12
CA LEU A 96 17.01 17.91 -4.37
C LEU A 96 18.02 17.22 -5.30
N GLU A 97 19.22 17.79 -5.47
CA GLU A 97 20.28 17.22 -6.30
C GLU A 97 20.78 15.86 -5.78
N ALA A 98 20.79 15.65 -4.46
CA ALA A 98 21.17 14.37 -3.87
C ALA A 98 20.14 13.26 -4.15
N ASP A 99 18.85 13.62 -4.21
CA ASP A 99 17.74 12.68 -4.35
C ASP A 99 17.32 12.42 -5.79
N LEU A 100 17.54 13.36 -6.72
CA LEU A 100 17.21 13.20 -8.13
C LEU A 100 17.88 11.97 -8.75
N LYS A 101 17.09 11.15 -9.46
CA LYS A 101 17.56 9.91 -10.13
C LYS A 101 17.41 9.96 -11.66
N ILE A 102 17.06 11.11 -12.20
CA ILE A 102 16.88 11.37 -13.65
C ILE A 102 17.42 12.76 -14.00
N GLU A 103 17.73 12.97 -15.27
CA GLU A 103 18.01 14.32 -15.76
C GLU A 103 16.74 15.16 -15.85
N VAL A 104 16.78 16.35 -15.27
CA VAL A 104 15.67 17.31 -15.28
C VAL A 104 16.18 18.71 -15.54
N GLU A 105 15.27 19.59 -15.96
CA GLU A 105 15.46 21.03 -15.85
C GLU A 105 14.96 21.50 -14.47
N LEU A 106 15.75 22.29 -13.75
CA LEU A 106 15.37 22.82 -12.44
C LEU A 106 14.78 24.22 -12.57
N ARG A 107 13.60 24.43 -12.00
CA ARG A 107 12.92 25.72 -11.88
C ARG A 107 12.72 26.03 -10.40
N LEU A 108 13.58 26.87 -9.86
CA LEU A 108 13.56 27.20 -8.43
C LEU A 108 12.71 28.43 -8.16
N TRP A 109 12.08 28.48 -6.99
CA TRP A 109 11.33 29.64 -6.52
C TRP A 109 11.77 30.06 -5.11
N GLU A 110 11.86 31.37 -4.88
CA GLU A 110 12.14 31.95 -3.55
C GLU A 110 10.86 32.02 -2.71
N GLU A 111 10.97 32.10 -1.38
CA GLU A 111 9.83 32.02 -0.44
C GLU A 111 8.72 33.06 -0.68
N ASP A 112 9.03 34.20 -1.31
CA ASP A 112 8.08 35.27 -1.66
C ASP A 112 7.59 35.22 -3.12
N ALA A 113 8.06 34.26 -3.92
CA ALA A 113 7.65 34.06 -5.29
C ALA A 113 6.40 33.15 -5.42
N SER A 114 5.75 33.21 -6.57
CA SER A 114 4.60 32.35 -6.88
C SER A 114 5.04 31.09 -7.65
N PRO A 115 5.12 29.91 -7.01
CA PRO A 115 5.47 28.68 -7.72
C PRO A 115 4.41 28.27 -8.75
N SER A 116 3.16 28.70 -8.57
CA SER A 116 2.10 28.47 -9.56
C SER A 116 2.32 29.31 -10.83
N GLU A 117 2.81 30.55 -10.71
CA GLU A 117 3.20 31.33 -11.89
C GLU A 117 4.39 30.71 -12.60
N LEU A 118 5.32 30.10 -11.86
CA LEU A 118 6.46 29.38 -12.42
C LEU A 118 6.02 28.16 -13.25
N VAL A 119 5.06 27.38 -12.74
CA VAL A 119 4.44 26.27 -13.51
C VAL A 119 3.76 26.77 -14.78
N VAL A 120 2.94 27.83 -14.68
CA VAL A 120 2.22 28.39 -15.84
C VAL A 120 3.19 29.02 -16.84
N GLY A 121 4.27 29.65 -16.38
CA GLY A 121 5.35 30.17 -17.21
C GLY A 121 6.04 29.06 -18.00
N ALA A 122 6.42 27.98 -17.32
CA ALA A 122 7.02 26.80 -17.96
C ALA A 122 6.09 26.21 -19.03
N LEU A 123 4.79 26.07 -18.74
CA LEU A 123 3.78 25.61 -19.70
C LEU A 123 3.68 26.51 -20.95
N ARG A 124 3.72 27.83 -20.77
CA ARG A 124 3.72 28.79 -21.89
C ARG A 124 4.95 28.65 -22.76
N GLU A 125 6.13 28.49 -22.17
CA GLU A 125 7.39 28.34 -22.90
C GLU A 125 7.41 27.07 -23.77
N ILE A 126 6.81 25.98 -23.27
CA ILE A 126 6.69 24.72 -24.03
C ILE A 126 5.42 24.63 -24.90
N GLY A 127 4.61 25.69 -24.95
CA GLY A 127 3.41 25.76 -25.80
C GLY A 127 2.27 24.81 -25.39
N VAL A 128 2.16 24.45 -24.11
CA VAL A 128 1.11 23.53 -23.61
C VAL A 128 -0.07 24.31 -23.03
N THR A 129 -1.26 23.98 -23.50
CA THR A 129 -2.53 24.57 -23.02
C THR A 129 -3.39 23.61 -22.20
N THR A 130 -3.19 22.30 -22.34
CA THR A 130 -3.91 21.26 -21.60
C THR A 130 -2.97 20.53 -20.65
N LEU A 131 -3.23 20.66 -19.34
CA LEU A 131 -2.44 20.11 -18.25
C LEU A 131 -3.21 18.99 -17.55
N ALA A 132 -2.66 17.79 -17.55
CA ALA A 132 -3.10 16.74 -16.64
C ALA A 132 -2.46 16.94 -15.27
N ILE A 133 -3.23 16.85 -14.19
CA ILE A 133 -2.70 16.94 -12.82
C ILE A 133 -2.94 15.63 -12.09
N ASP A 134 -1.89 15.14 -11.41
CA ASP A 134 -1.98 13.99 -10.50
C ASP A 134 -3.10 14.20 -9.45
N PRO A 135 -4.09 13.28 -9.34
CA PRO A 135 -5.19 13.41 -8.39
C PRO A 135 -4.73 13.42 -6.93
N GLY A 136 -3.52 12.93 -6.62
CA GLY A 136 -2.92 13.03 -5.29
C GLY A 136 -2.41 14.42 -4.90
N MET A 137 -2.40 15.38 -5.85
CA MET A 137 -1.95 16.74 -5.56
C MET A 137 -2.98 17.50 -4.70
N ALA A 138 -2.50 18.21 -3.67
CA ALA A 138 -3.36 19.01 -2.82
C ALA A 138 -4.15 20.06 -3.64
N PHE A 139 -5.46 20.12 -3.40
CA PHE A 139 -6.38 21.02 -4.10
C PHE A 139 -5.92 22.49 -4.11
N LEU A 140 -5.26 22.93 -3.03
CA LEU A 140 -4.68 24.28 -2.94
C LEU A 140 -3.77 24.62 -4.12
N PHE A 141 -2.88 23.70 -4.54
CA PHE A 141 -1.97 23.95 -5.66
C PHE A 141 -2.72 23.96 -6.99
N VAL A 142 -3.71 23.08 -7.15
CA VAL A 142 -4.57 23.04 -8.34
C VAL A 142 -5.32 24.37 -8.50
N ASP A 143 -5.92 24.89 -7.43
CA ASP A 143 -6.63 26.18 -7.44
C ASP A 143 -5.68 27.35 -7.74
N ARG A 144 -4.48 27.37 -7.13
CA ARG A 144 -3.47 28.42 -7.40
C ARG A 144 -2.98 28.41 -8.85
N ILE A 145 -2.74 27.23 -9.43
CA ILE A 145 -2.35 27.08 -10.85
C ILE A 145 -3.47 27.55 -11.76
N ARG A 146 -4.73 27.16 -11.48
CA ARG A 146 -5.91 27.61 -12.23
C ARG A 146 -6.05 29.13 -12.23
N ARG A 147 -5.82 29.79 -11.09
CA ARG A 147 -5.86 31.26 -10.98
C ARG A 147 -4.71 31.94 -11.73
N ALA A 148 -3.50 31.38 -11.67
CA ALA A 148 -2.33 31.91 -12.37
C ALA A 148 -2.39 31.70 -13.89
N GLY A 149 -3.13 30.69 -14.36
CA GLY A 149 -3.32 30.36 -15.77
C GLY A 149 -4.79 30.13 -16.11
N PRO A 150 -5.63 31.19 -16.18
CA PRO A 150 -7.08 31.06 -16.36
C PRO A 150 -7.50 30.49 -17.72
N THR A 151 -6.58 30.44 -18.68
CA THR A 151 -6.79 29.84 -20.02
C THR A 151 -6.29 28.40 -20.12
N LEU A 152 -5.70 27.84 -19.06
CA LEU A 152 -5.26 26.45 -19.04
C LEU A 152 -6.47 25.54 -18.89
N ASP A 153 -6.53 24.53 -19.76
CA ASP A 153 -7.44 23.41 -19.62
C ASP A 153 -6.82 22.38 -18.67
N ILE A 154 -7.36 22.27 -17.46
CA ILE A 154 -6.86 21.35 -16.43
C ILE A 154 -7.74 20.10 -16.41
N VAL A 155 -7.13 18.96 -16.69
CA VAL A 155 -7.80 17.64 -16.75
C VAL A 155 -7.25 16.71 -15.68
N ASP A 156 -8.01 15.65 -15.38
CA ASP A 156 -7.58 14.60 -14.46
C ASP A 156 -6.40 13.80 -15.03
N GLY A 157 -5.31 13.72 -14.26
CA GLY A 157 -4.12 12.93 -14.58
C GLY A 157 -4.17 11.48 -14.09
N GLY A 158 -5.21 11.08 -13.36
CA GLY A 158 -5.40 9.71 -12.86
C GLY A 158 -5.16 8.63 -13.92
N PRO A 159 -5.82 8.68 -15.11
CA PRO A 159 -5.61 7.69 -16.15
C PRO A 159 -4.15 7.51 -16.61
N ILE A 160 -3.32 8.55 -16.52
CA ILE A 160 -1.90 8.50 -16.86
C ILE A 160 -1.10 7.90 -15.68
N VAL A 161 -1.32 8.40 -14.46
CA VAL A 161 -0.60 7.98 -13.26
C VAL A 161 -0.90 6.51 -12.93
N ASP A 162 -2.17 6.14 -12.93
CA ASP A 162 -2.62 4.78 -12.63
C ASP A 162 -2.23 3.83 -13.77
N GLY A 163 -2.39 4.26 -15.03
CA GLY A 163 -1.95 3.50 -16.20
C GLY A 163 -0.45 3.17 -16.17
N CYS A 164 0.36 3.99 -15.50
CA CYS A 164 1.76 3.69 -15.21
C CYS A 164 1.91 2.75 -14.01
N ARG A 165 1.43 3.16 -12.84
CA ARG A 165 1.73 2.57 -11.51
C ARG A 165 1.01 1.26 -11.21
N MET A 166 -0.16 1.01 -11.82
CA MET A 166 -0.90 -0.24 -11.59
C MET A 166 -0.08 -1.47 -11.97
N TYR A 167 0.79 -1.37 -12.98
CA TYR A 167 1.49 -2.50 -13.58
C TYR A 167 2.95 -2.52 -13.14
N LYS A 168 3.29 -3.36 -12.16
CA LYS A 168 4.61 -3.41 -11.55
C LYS A 168 5.61 -4.10 -12.46
N SER A 169 6.80 -3.51 -12.57
CA SER A 169 7.97 -4.13 -13.18
C SER A 169 8.51 -5.28 -12.33
N ALA A 170 9.39 -6.11 -12.88
CA ALA A 170 10.06 -7.16 -12.12
C ALA A 170 10.86 -6.60 -10.92
N THR A 171 11.45 -5.41 -11.06
CA THR A 171 12.17 -4.74 -9.96
C THR A 171 11.21 -4.31 -8.85
N GLU A 172 10.05 -3.76 -9.23
CA GLU A 172 9.01 -3.34 -8.27
C GLU A 172 8.44 -4.55 -7.51
N LEU A 173 8.19 -5.66 -8.21
CA LEU A 173 7.74 -6.91 -7.59
C LEU A 173 8.80 -7.46 -6.61
N ALA A 174 10.10 -7.38 -6.95
CA ALA A 174 11.17 -7.82 -6.05
C ALA A 174 11.25 -6.96 -4.77
N LEU A 175 11.07 -5.65 -4.87
CA LEU A 175 11.04 -4.73 -3.72
C LEU A 175 9.80 -4.97 -2.84
N LEU A 176 8.63 -5.17 -3.45
CA LEU A 176 7.40 -5.55 -2.74
C LEU A 176 7.55 -6.91 -2.05
N GLN A 177 8.17 -7.89 -2.71
CA GLN A 177 8.44 -9.20 -2.14
C GLN A 177 9.37 -9.09 -0.93
N GLN A 178 10.46 -8.33 -1.03
CA GLN A 178 11.38 -8.13 0.08
C GLN A 178 10.65 -7.51 1.29
N ALA A 179 9.90 -6.43 1.08
CA ALA A 179 9.15 -5.78 2.16
C ALA A 179 8.21 -6.78 2.86
N LYS A 180 7.49 -7.59 2.08
CA LYS A 180 6.51 -8.56 2.61
C LYS A 180 7.18 -9.72 3.33
N SER A 181 8.31 -10.23 2.83
CA SER A 181 9.06 -11.29 3.51
C SER A 181 9.66 -10.80 4.83
N MET A 182 10.14 -9.56 4.89
CA MET A 182 10.62 -8.94 6.13
C MET A 182 9.49 -8.77 7.15
N THR A 183 8.31 -8.36 6.69
CA THR A 183 7.13 -8.23 7.55
C THR A 183 6.58 -9.56 8.04
N LEU A 184 6.63 -10.61 7.23
CA LEU A 184 6.26 -11.96 7.66
C LEU A 184 7.20 -12.48 8.75
N GLU A 185 8.51 -12.22 8.61
CA GLU A 185 9.49 -12.54 9.67
C GLU A 185 9.20 -11.77 10.97
N ALA A 186 8.86 -10.49 10.88
CA ALA A 186 8.46 -9.69 12.07
C ALA A 186 7.21 -10.26 12.74
N HIS A 187 6.20 -10.67 11.95
CA HIS A 187 4.99 -11.34 12.43
C HIS A 187 5.29 -12.66 13.16
N CYS A 188 6.13 -13.53 12.57
CA CYS A 188 6.54 -14.80 13.16
C CYS A 188 7.11 -14.60 14.57
N ARG A 189 7.93 -13.56 14.74
CA ARG A 189 8.53 -13.24 16.04
C ARG A 189 7.54 -12.59 16.99
N ALA A 190 6.68 -11.70 16.49
CA ALA A 190 5.64 -11.06 17.30
C ALA A 190 4.71 -12.10 17.93
N ALA A 191 4.33 -13.15 17.20
CA ALA A 191 3.53 -14.24 17.75
C ALA A 191 4.23 -14.98 18.90
N ARG A 192 5.55 -15.20 18.81
CA ARG A 192 6.35 -15.93 19.84
C ARG A 192 6.51 -15.15 21.14
N ILE A 193 6.43 -13.82 21.11
CA ILE A 193 6.57 -13.01 22.33
C ILE A 193 5.25 -12.83 23.09
N LEU A 194 4.13 -13.29 22.53
CA LEU A 194 2.83 -13.14 23.18
C LEU A 194 2.77 -13.94 24.49
N ALA A 195 2.34 -13.26 25.55
CA ALA A 195 2.21 -13.81 26.88
C ALA A 195 0.99 -13.19 27.59
N PRO A 196 0.39 -13.86 28.60
CA PRO A 196 -0.76 -13.31 29.29
C PRO A 196 -0.40 -11.94 29.91
N GLY A 197 -1.25 -10.95 29.67
CA GLY A 197 -1.05 -9.58 30.17
C GLY A 197 -0.16 -8.69 29.31
N ILE A 198 0.49 -9.20 28.24
CA ILE A 198 1.23 -8.33 27.30
C ILE A 198 0.26 -7.31 26.70
N ARG A 199 0.70 -6.06 26.60
CA ARG A 199 -0.11 -4.97 26.08
C ARG A 199 0.04 -4.86 24.57
N ALA A 200 -1.02 -4.41 23.90
CA ALA A 200 -0.99 -4.15 22.46
C ALA A 200 0.15 -3.20 22.08
N SER A 201 0.37 -2.14 22.87
CA SER A 201 1.49 -1.20 22.67
C SER A 201 2.89 -1.81 22.85
N GLU A 202 3.03 -2.87 23.65
CA GLU A 202 4.30 -3.59 23.80
C GLU A 202 4.62 -4.41 22.56
N VAL A 203 3.60 -5.05 21.97
CA VAL A 203 3.74 -5.76 20.69
C VAL A 203 4.03 -4.78 19.54
N SER A 204 3.34 -3.64 19.48
CA SER A 204 3.62 -2.61 18.47
C SER A 204 5.06 -2.08 18.54
N ARG A 205 5.58 -1.85 19.76
CA ARG A 205 6.97 -1.44 19.96
C ARG A 205 7.96 -2.51 19.54
N PHE A 206 7.67 -3.77 19.87
CA PHE A 206 8.48 -4.89 19.41
C PHE A 206 8.52 -4.96 17.88
N LEU A 207 7.38 -4.83 17.20
CA LEU A 207 7.31 -4.85 15.73
C LEU A 207 8.14 -3.72 15.10
N GLU A 208 8.08 -2.52 15.68
CA GLU A 208 8.88 -1.37 15.25
C GLU A 208 10.39 -1.68 15.34
N GLU A 209 10.83 -2.20 16.49
CA GLU A 209 12.24 -2.59 16.71
C GLU A 209 12.65 -3.75 15.80
N ALA A 210 11.77 -4.74 15.60
CA ALA A 210 12.00 -5.90 14.76
C ALA A 210 12.15 -5.50 13.29
N HIS A 211 11.25 -4.69 12.73
CA HIS A 211 11.39 -4.20 11.35
C HIS A 211 12.70 -3.42 11.14
N ARG A 212 13.09 -2.56 12.09
CA ARG A 212 14.38 -1.85 12.03
C ARG A 212 15.56 -2.81 12.04
N ALA A 213 15.55 -3.79 12.94
CA ALA A 213 16.61 -4.79 13.06
C ALA A 213 16.71 -5.70 11.81
N ILE A 214 15.57 -6.06 11.21
CA ILE A 214 15.52 -6.85 9.97
C ILE A 214 16.04 -6.00 8.79
N GLY A 215 15.85 -4.68 8.79
CA GLY A 215 16.47 -3.79 7.79
C GLY A 215 15.53 -2.79 7.13
N ALA A 216 14.29 -2.67 7.60
CA ALA A 216 13.41 -1.56 7.23
C ALA A 216 13.84 -0.33 8.04
N ALA A 217 14.72 0.49 7.47
CA ALA A 217 15.38 1.58 8.21
C ALA A 217 14.40 2.58 8.86
N ALA A 218 13.22 2.78 8.26
CA ALA A 218 12.18 3.66 8.79
C ALA A 218 11.31 3.02 9.90
N GLY A 219 11.45 1.71 10.14
CA GLY A 219 10.57 0.94 11.03
C GLY A 219 9.26 0.54 10.34
N ASN A 220 8.19 0.48 11.13
CA ASN A 220 6.83 0.24 10.65
C ASN A 220 6.37 1.42 9.77
N SER A 221 5.72 1.13 8.64
CA SER A 221 4.97 2.16 7.91
C SER A 221 3.64 2.47 8.61
N PHE A 222 3.06 1.47 9.27
CA PHE A 222 1.92 1.54 10.18
C PHE A 222 1.91 0.26 11.04
N CYS A 223 1.16 0.27 12.14
CA CYS A 223 1.01 -0.91 13.00
C CYS A 223 -0.29 -0.84 13.80
N ILE A 224 -1.11 -1.88 13.69
CA ILE A 224 -2.34 -2.10 14.44
C ILE A 224 -2.20 -3.43 15.17
N VAL A 225 -2.39 -3.40 16.49
CA VAL A 225 -2.44 -4.60 17.33
C VAL A 225 -3.72 -4.56 18.15
N GLN A 226 -4.53 -5.60 18.05
CA GLN A 226 -5.84 -5.67 18.67
C GLN A 226 -6.04 -7.04 19.34
N PHE A 227 -6.66 -7.04 20.52
CA PHE A 227 -7.00 -8.25 21.27
C PHE A 227 -8.49 -8.34 21.57
N GLY A 228 -9.04 -9.55 21.53
CA GLY A 228 -10.41 -9.88 21.89
C GLY A 228 -11.42 -9.02 21.10
N ARG A 229 -12.33 -8.34 21.81
CA ARG A 229 -13.38 -7.50 21.21
C ARG A 229 -12.85 -6.38 20.30
N ALA A 230 -11.63 -5.89 20.53
CA ALA A 230 -11.06 -4.82 19.71
C ALA A 230 -10.87 -5.25 18.26
N THR A 231 -10.75 -6.55 17.99
CA THR A 231 -10.60 -7.12 16.64
C THR A 231 -11.85 -6.95 15.77
N ALA A 232 -13.02 -6.67 16.36
CA ALA A 232 -14.26 -6.40 15.61
C ALA A 232 -14.27 -5.03 14.92
N PHE A 233 -13.24 -4.19 15.15
CA PHE A 233 -13.16 -2.83 14.63
C PHE A 233 -12.00 -2.76 13.63
N PRO A 234 -12.25 -2.64 12.31
CA PRO A 234 -11.20 -2.68 11.30
C PRO A 234 -10.03 -1.70 11.55
N HIS A 235 -10.33 -0.53 12.12
CA HIS A 235 -9.35 0.50 12.52
C HIS A 235 -9.08 0.59 14.03
N GLY A 236 -9.58 -0.37 14.81
CA GLY A 236 -9.33 -0.50 16.24
C GLY A 236 -10.21 0.34 17.15
N LEU A 237 -9.97 0.16 18.44
CA LEU A 237 -10.56 0.94 19.52
C LEU A 237 -9.45 1.72 20.23
N PRO A 238 -9.76 2.91 20.80
CA PRO A 238 -8.86 3.57 21.72
C PRO A 238 -8.52 2.69 22.92
N GLY A 239 -7.28 2.80 23.40
CA GLY A 239 -6.81 2.12 24.61
C GLY A 239 -5.63 1.20 24.36
N ASP A 240 -5.17 0.56 25.42
CA ASP A 240 -4.02 -0.33 25.42
C ASP A 240 -4.41 -1.66 26.05
N ALA A 241 -5.02 -2.51 25.23
CA ALA A 241 -5.58 -3.79 25.65
C ALA A 241 -4.47 -4.73 26.13
N GLN A 242 -4.77 -5.50 27.17
CA GLN A 242 -3.93 -6.59 27.66
C GLN A 242 -4.45 -7.92 27.12
N LEU A 243 -3.54 -8.76 26.64
CA LEU A 243 -3.86 -10.07 26.10
C LEU A 243 -4.35 -11.03 27.20
N LYS A 244 -5.42 -11.78 26.92
CA LYS A 244 -5.96 -12.82 27.79
C LYS A 244 -6.07 -14.15 27.05
N GLU A 245 -6.14 -15.23 27.82
CA GLU A 245 -6.46 -16.55 27.29
C GLU A 245 -7.81 -16.53 26.56
N GLY A 246 -7.86 -17.11 25.35
CA GLY A 246 -9.04 -17.15 24.49
C GLY A 246 -9.25 -15.89 23.64
N ASP A 247 -8.42 -14.85 23.77
CA ASP A 247 -8.53 -13.66 22.93
C ASP A 247 -8.13 -13.97 21.49
N VAL A 248 -8.93 -13.45 20.56
CA VAL A 248 -8.50 -13.27 19.16
C VAL A 248 -7.43 -12.18 19.14
N VAL A 249 -6.30 -12.47 18.51
CA VAL A 249 -5.19 -11.54 18.26
C VAL A 249 -5.20 -11.18 16.79
N LEU A 250 -5.36 -9.89 16.48
CA LEU A 250 -5.22 -9.34 15.14
C LEU A 250 -4.03 -8.39 15.14
N ILE A 251 -3.04 -8.67 14.30
CA ILE A 251 -1.90 -7.81 14.05
C ILE A 251 -1.92 -7.46 12.56
N ASP A 252 -1.89 -6.18 12.26
CA ASP A 252 -1.81 -5.64 10.91
C ASP A 252 -0.68 -4.61 10.86
N VAL A 253 0.36 -4.91 10.10
CA VAL A 253 1.62 -4.17 10.13
C VAL A 253 2.29 -4.24 8.77
N GLY A 254 2.94 -3.14 8.41
CA GLY A 254 3.74 -3.04 7.20
C GLY A 254 5.07 -2.34 7.42
N CYS A 255 5.94 -2.44 6.43
CA CYS A 255 7.17 -1.67 6.31
C CYS A 255 7.33 -1.18 4.87
N VAL A 256 8.43 -0.46 4.62
CA VAL A 256 8.78 0.01 3.26
C VAL A 256 10.20 -0.39 2.89
N VAL A 257 10.37 -0.82 1.65
CA VAL A 257 11.68 -1.06 1.01
C VAL A 257 11.73 -0.23 -0.27
N GLU A 258 12.67 0.71 -0.37
CA GLU A 258 12.72 1.67 -1.49
C GLU A 258 11.39 2.39 -1.77
N GLY A 259 10.54 2.52 -0.75
CA GLY A 259 9.20 3.11 -0.81
C GLY A 259 8.08 2.13 -1.16
N TYR A 260 8.38 0.89 -1.54
CA TYR A 260 7.37 -0.13 -1.81
C TYR A 260 6.88 -0.76 -0.51
N HIS A 261 5.57 -0.84 -0.37
CA HIS A 261 4.91 -1.23 0.87
C HIS A 261 4.77 -2.75 1.02
N SER A 262 5.01 -3.24 2.23
CA SER A 262 4.28 -4.40 2.75
C SER A 262 3.10 -3.92 3.59
N ASP A 263 2.13 -4.82 3.70
CA ASP A 263 0.88 -4.67 4.42
C ASP A 263 0.37 -6.11 4.62
N ILE A 264 0.33 -6.58 5.86
CA ILE A 264 0.06 -7.98 6.19
C ILE A 264 -0.70 -8.00 7.51
N THR A 265 -1.92 -8.53 7.44
CA THR A 265 -2.71 -8.89 8.61
C THR A 265 -2.62 -10.39 8.91
N ARG A 266 -2.39 -10.71 10.17
CA ARG A 266 -2.55 -12.07 10.73
C ARG A 266 -3.54 -12.03 11.87
N THR A 267 -4.48 -12.97 11.85
CA THR A 267 -5.41 -13.20 12.95
C THR A 267 -5.33 -14.65 13.43
N TYR A 268 -5.20 -14.84 14.75
CA TYR A 268 -5.12 -16.14 15.42
C TYR A 268 -5.64 -16.04 16.85
N VAL A 269 -5.80 -17.16 17.55
CA VAL A 269 -6.25 -17.16 18.97
C VAL A 269 -5.07 -17.43 19.90
N TYR A 270 -4.98 -16.65 20.97
CA TYR A 270 -4.05 -16.92 22.06
C TYR A 270 -4.70 -17.91 23.05
N GLY A 271 -4.25 -19.16 23.04
CA GLY A 271 -4.85 -20.23 23.85
C GLY A 271 -5.76 -21.16 23.05
N GLU A 272 -6.83 -21.64 23.66
CA GLU A 272 -7.84 -22.47 23.01
C GLU A 272 -8.93 -21.63 22.32
N ALA A 273 -9.15 -21.88 21.03
CA ALA A 273 -10.21 -21.23 20.26
C ALA A 273 -11.58 -21.90 20.49
N ASP A 274 -12.63 -21.09 20.69
CA ASP A 274 -14.00 -21.58 20.77
C ASP A 274 -14.56 -22.00 19.39
N ALA A 275 -15.72 -22.66 19.38
CA ALA A 275 -16.33 -23.18 18.16
C ALA A 275 -16.70 -22.07 17.14
N ASP A 276 -17.06 -20.88 17.61
CA ASP A 276 -17.39 -19.76 16.73
C ASP A 276 -16.13 -19.14 16.14
N GLN A 277 -15.07 -18.96 16.93
CA GLN A 277 -13.77 -18.48 16.47
C GLN A 277 -13.19 -19.42 15.41
N GLN A 278 -13.22 -20.74 15.65
CA GLN A 278 -12.78 -21.74 14.68
C GLN A 278 -13.58 -21.67 13.38
N ARG A 279 -14.91 -21.59 13.48
CA ARG A 279 -15.81 -21.53 12.30
C ARG A 279 -15.58 -20.27 11.49
N ILE A 280 -15.55 -19.10 12.13
CA ILE A 280 -15.39 -17.82 11.43
C ILE A 280 -13.99 -17.70 10.83
N TRP A 281 -12.95 -18.16 11.53
CA TRP A 281 -11.60 -18.16 10.99
C TRP A 281 -11.47 -19.04 9.74
N ALA A 282 -12.09 -20.23 9.75
CA ALA A 282 -12.12 -21.10 8.58
C ALA A 282 -12.86 -20.46 7.39
N LEU A 283 -13.97 -19.74 7.66
CA LEU A 283 -14.71 -19.01 6.63
C LEU A 283 -13.92 -17.82 6.04
N GLU A 284 -13.19 -17.07 6.88
CA GLU A 284 -12.29 -16.00 6.42
C GLU A 284 -11.25 -16.56 5.42
N LYS A 285 -10.61 -17.67 5.79
CA LYS A 285 -9.63 -18.35 4.94
C LYS A 285 -10.25 -18.83 3.63
N GLU A 286 -11.46 -19.40 3.68
CA GLU A 286 -12.19 -19.85 2.48
C GLU A 286 -12.54 -18.66 1.56
N ALA A 287 -12.98 -17.53 2.13
CA ALA A 287 -13.29 -16.32 1.39
C ALA A 287 -12.03 -15.71 0.73
N GLN A 288 -10.90 -15.67 1.44
CA GLN A 288 -9.62 -15.21 0.89
C GLN A 288 -9.16 -16.10 -0.27
N ALA A 289 -9.27 -17.44 -0.12
CA ALA A 289 -8.93 -18.38 -1.17
C ALA A 289 -9.84 -18.22 -2.41
N ALA A 290 -11.15 -18.07 -2.22
CA ALA A 290 -12.09 -17.86 -3.32
C ALA A 290 -11.82 -16.57 -4.10
N ALA A 291 -11.45 -15.48 -3.40
CA ALA A 291 -11.01 -14.25 -4.05
C ALA A 291 -9.74 -14.46 -4.89
N PHE A 292 -8.74 -15.16 -4.35
CA PHE A 292 -7.51 -15.45 -5.09
C PHE A 292 -7.76 -16.32 -6.33
N ASP A 293 -8.59 -17.35 -6.22
CA ASP A 293 -8.93 -18.25 -7.33
C ASP A 293 -9.72 -17.52 -8.43
N ALA A 294 -10.51 -16.50 -8.06
CA ALA A 294 -11.26 -15.67 -9.01
C ALA A 294 -10.37 -14.62 -9.71
N ALA A 295 -9.18 -14.34 -9.21
CA ALA A 295 -8.26 -13.36 -9.78
C ALA A 295 -7.56 -13.94 -11.03
N LEU A 296 -8.24 -13.82 -12.17
CA LEU A 296 -7.79 -14.26 -13.49
C LEU A 296 -7.55 -13.06 -14.43
N PRO A 297 -6.55 -13.10 -15.33
CA PRO A 297 -6.36 -12.07 -16.34
C PRO A 297 -7.63 -11.79 -17.14
N GLY A 298 -8.00 -10.51 -17.25
CA GLY A 298 -9.19 -10.04 -17.93
C GLY A 298 -10.47 -10.03 -17.09
N ALA A 299 -10.52 -10.70 -15.93
CA ALA A 299 -11.65 -10.60 -15.03
C ALA A 299 -11.73 -9.18 -14.43
N PRO A 300 -12.92 -8.59 -14.25
CA PRO A 300 -13.05 -7.28 -13.61
C PRO A 300 -12.73 -7.39 -12.11
N CYS A 301 -12.17 -6.33 -11.52
CA CYS A 301 -11.82 -6.30 -10.09
C CYS A 301 -13.01 -6.64 -9.17
N GLU A 302 -14.22 -6.22 -9.52
CA GLU A 302 -15.43 -6.55 -8.75
C GLU A 302 -15.76 -8.05 -8.70
N ALA A 303 -15.29 -8.86 -9.66
CA ALA A 303 -15.52 -10.30 -9.65
C ALA A 303 -14.78 -10.99 -8.49
N VAL A 304 -13.61 -10.45 -8.10
CA VAL A 304 -12.83 -10.94 -6.96
C VAL A 304 -13.53 -10.63 -5.64
N ASP A 305 -14.09 -9.42 -5.49
CA ASP A 305 -14.90 -9.03 -4.33
C ASP A 305 -16.16 -9.90 -4.23
N ALA A 306 -16.84 -10.14 -5.36
CA ALA A 306 -18.02 -10.99 -5.42
C ALA A 306 -17.72 -12.45 -5.02
N ALA A 307 -16.56 -12.99 -5.40
CA ALA A 307 -16.18 -14.36 -5.06
C ALA A 307 -16.01 -14.56 -3.55
N ALA A 308 -15.33 -13.65 -2.84
CA ALA A 308 -15.24 -13.68 -1.39
C ALA A 308 -16.63 -13.58 -0.74
N ARG A 309 -17.46 -12.63 -1.18
CA ARG A 309 -18.81 -12.44 -0.61
C ARG A 309 -19.70 -13.67 -0.81
N ALA A 310 -19.61 -14.35 -1.95
CA ALA A 310 -20.40 -15.55 -2.23
C ALA A 310 -20.14 -16.69 -1.22
N VAL A 311 -18.88 -16.85 -0.77
CA VAL A 311 -18.53 -17.79 0.31
C VAL A 311 -19.26 -17.44 1.60
N LEU A 312 -19.21 -16.16 1.99
CA LEU A 312 -19.83 -15.67 3.23
C LEU A 312 -21.36 -15.82 3.19
N GLU A 313 -21.98 -15.44 2.07
CA GLU A 313 -23.44 -15.54 1.87
C GLU A 313 -23.92 -16.99 1.92
N LYS A 314 -23.19 -17.92 1.29
CA LYS A 314 -23.49 -19.35 1.35
C LYS A 314 -23.41 -19.90 2.78
N ALA A 315 -22.56 -19.32 3.62
CA ALA A 315 -22.43 -19.67 5.03
C ALA A 315 -23.42 -18.93 5.96
N GLY A 316 -24.34 -18.13 5.40
CA GLY A 316 -25.36 -17.39 6.16
C GLY A 316 -24.89 -16.07 6.77
N LEU A 317 -23.75 -15.53 6.33
CA LEU A 317 -23.26 -14.19 6.66
C LEU A 317 -23.70 -13.18 5.58
N GLY A 318 -23.57 -11.88 5.85
CA GLY A 318 -24.02 -10.85 4.90
C GLY A 318 -25.56 -10.80 4.76
N PRO A 319 -26.13 -10.62 3.55
CA PRO A 319 -25.44 -10.38 2.27
C PRO A 319 -24.85 -8.97 2.18
N ASP A 320 -24.21 -8.67 1.06
CA ASP A 320 -23.58 -7.37 0.79
C ASP A 320 -22.56 -7.01 1.88
N TYR A 321 -22.76 -5.90 2.57
CA TYR A 321 -21.93 -5.38 3.66
C TYR A 321 -22.56 -5.59 5.04
N ARG A 322 -23.65 -6.37 5.14
CA ARG A 322 -24.35 -6.59 6.41
C ARG A 322 -23.50 -7.43 7.35
N LEU A 323 -23.61 -7.13 8.64
CA LEU A 323 -22.95 -7.87 9.70
C LEU A 323 -23.91 -8.88 10.35
N PRO A 324 -23.42 -10.04 10.79
CA PRO A 324 -22.04 -10.50 10.70
C PRO A 324 -21.66 -10.84 9.25
N GLY A 325 -20.48 -10.38 8.81
CA GLY A 325 -20.08 -10.41 7.40
C GLY A 325 -18.91 -9.47 7.10
N LEU A 326 -18.74 -9.11 5.81
CA LEU A 326 -17.64 -8.30 5.28
C LEU A 326 -18.07 -6.84 5.06
N PRO A 327 -17.73 -5.90 5.96
CA PRO A 327 -18.24 -4.53 5.92
C PRO A 327 -17.51 -3.59 4.94
N HIS A 328 -16.42 -4.05 4.31
CA HIS A 328 -15.63 -3.25 3.37
C HIS A 328 -15.29 -4.07 2.11
N ARG A 329 -14.53 -3.48 1.18
CA ARG A 329 -14.02 -4.14 -0.03
C ARG A 329 -13.11 -5.31 0.32
N THR A 330 -12.98 -6.28 -0.59
CA THR A 330 -12.07 -7.43 -0.43
C THR A 330 -10.60 -7.05 -0.51
N GLY A 331 -10.24 -5.95 -1.18
CA GLY A 331 -8.85 -5.50 -1.20
C GLY A 331 -8.61 -4.24 -2.02
N HIS A 332 -7.36 -3.79 -2.04
CA HIS A 332 -6.88 -2.60 -2.74
C HIS A 332 -5.59 -2.86 -3.47
N GLY A 333 -5.27 -2.06 -4.49
CA GLY A 333 -3.95 -2.06 -5.08
C GLY A 333 -2.88 -1.59 -4.10
N ILE A 334 -1.65 -2.08 -4.28
CA ILE A 334 -0.49 -1.72 -3.45
C ILE A 334 0.74 -1.43 -4.32
N GLY A 335 1.59 -0.51 -3.88
CA GLY A 335 2.83 -0.18 -4.55
C GLY A 335 3.69 0.79 -3.74
N LEU A 336 3.92 1.98 -4.30
CA LEU A 336 4.55 3.10 -3.59
C LEU A 336 3.57 3.84 -2.67
N SER A 337 2.29 3.55 -2.79
CA SER A 337 1.27 3.89 -1.80
C SER A 337 0.74 2.60 -1.18
N ILE A 338 0.36 2.67 0.11
CA ILE A 338 -0.29 1.55 0.79
C ILE A 338 -1.59 1.16 0.07
N HIS A 339 -2.41 2.16 -0.26
CA HIS A 339 -3.59 2.02 -1.10
C HIS A 339 -3.36 2.79 -2.41
N GLU A 340 -3.46 2.10 -3.54
CA GLU A 340 -3.48 2.68 -4.88
C GLU A 340 -4.49 1.92 -5.76
N PRO A 341 -4.98 2.51 -6.88
CA PRO A 341 -5.84 1.80 -7.82
C PRO A 341 -5.14 0.56 -8.43
N ALA A 342 -5.89 -0.40 -8.99
CA ALA A 342 -7.35 -0.53 -8.93
C ALA A 342 -7.82 -1.06 -7.56
N TYR A 343 -9.13 -1.24 -7.36
CA TYR A 343 -9.68 -1.73 -6.09
C TYR A 343 -10.52 -2.99 -6.29
N LEU A 344 -10.33 -4.01 -5.45
CA LEU A 344 -11.16 -5.21 -5.46
C LEU A 344 -12.48 -4.91 -4.74
N VAL A 345 -13.36 -4.18 -5.41
CA VAL A 345 -14.60 -3.66 -4.87
C VAL A 345 -15.72 -3.73 -5.92
N ARG A 346 -16.95 -4.01 -5.46
CA ARG A 346 -18.16 -3.92 -6.28
C ARG A 346 -18.20 -2.61 -7.08
N GLY A 347 -18.41 -2.70 -8.39
CA GLY A 347 -18.48 -1.56 -9.31
C GLY A 347 -17.15 -1.20 -10.00
N ASP A 348 -16.00 -1.70 -9.51
CA ASP A 348 -14.73 -1.53 -10.22
C ASP A 348 -14.61 -2.59 -11.33
N THR A 349 -14.82 -2.13 -12.56
CA THR A 349 -14.79 -2.97 -13.77
C THR A 349 -13.42 -3.02 -14.43
N THR A 350 -12.38 -2.48 -13.78
CA THR A 350 -11.00 -2.53 -14.29
C THR A 350 -10.59 -3.99 -14.50
N PRO A 351 -10.15 -4.38 -15.72
CA PRO A 351 -9.71 -5.75 -15.98
C PRO A 351 -8.38 -6.00 -15.28
N LEU A 352 -8.30 -7.10 -14.52
CA LEU A 352 -7.06 -7.58 -13.93
C LEU A 352 -6.06 -7.91 -15.03
N ALA A 353 -4.82 -7.47 -14.86
CA ALA A 353 -3.78 -7.63 -15.86
C ALA A 353 -2.41 -7.90 -15.22
N PRO A 354 -1.48 -8.57 -15.93
CA PRO A 354 -0.16 -8.89 -15.42
C PRO A 354 0.56 -7.66 -14.81
N GLY A 355 1.20 -7.88 -13.66
CA GLY A 355 1.90 -6.85 -12.90
C GLY A 355 1.01 -6.05 -11.93
N MET A 356 -0.31 -6.17 -11.98
CA MET A 356 -1.17 -5.58 -10.94
C MET A 356 -0.97 -6.31 -9.61
N CYS A 357 -0.90 -5.57 -8.50
CA CYS A 357 -0.69 -6.09 -7.15
C CYS A 357 -1.83 -5.66 -6.24
N PHE A 358 -2.39 -6.57 -5.44
CA PHE A 358 -3.54 -6.30 -4.57
C PHE A 358 -3.38 -6.93 -3.18
N SER A 359 -3.97 -6.30 -2.17
CA SER A 359 -4.36 -6.98 -0.92
C SER A 359 -5.51 -7.95 -1.18
N ASN A 360 -5.61 -8.99 -0.36
CA ASN A 360 -6.76 -9.89 -0.30
C ASN A 360 -7.09 -10.16 1.16
N GLU A 361 -8.10 -9.44 1.66
CA GLU A 361 -8.42 -9.25 3.07
C GLU A 361 -9.94 -9.19 3.35
N PRO A 362 -10.72 -10.24 3.01
CA PRO A 362 -12.18 -10.22 3.13
C PRO A 362 -12.69 -10.37 4.58
N MET A 363 -12.18 -9.52 5.48
CA MET A 363 -12.41 -9.49 6.93
C MET A 363 -13.88 -9.73 7.33
N ILE A 364 -14.10 -10.78 8.11
CA ILE A 364 -15.37 -11.02 8.78
C ILE A 364 -15.42 -10.30 10.13
N VAL A 365 -16.44 -9.47 10.34
CA VAL A 365 -16.75 -8.86 11.64
C VAL A 365 -17.97 -9.53 12.27
N ILE A 366 -17.80 -10.00 13.51
CA ILE A 366 -18.89 -10.43 14.39
C ILE A 366 -19.15 -9.30 15.41
N PRO A 367 -20.28 -8.55 15.27
CA PRO A 367 -20.56 -7.39 16.09
C PRO A 367 -20.41 -7.67 17.59
N ASP A 368 -19.71 -6.75 18.28
CA ASP A 368 -19.45 -6.78 19.72
C ASP A 368 -18.67 -8.00 20.26
N ARG A 369 -18.20 -8.91 19.39
CA ARG A 369 -17.48 -10.13 19.79
C ARG A 369 -16.02 -10.14 19.36
N PHE A 370 -15.76 -10.24 18.06
CA PHE A 370 -14.43 -10.29 17.47
C PHE A 370 -14.52 -10.08 15.95
N GLY A 371 -13.38 -9.84 15.32
CA GLY A 371 -13.22 -9.87 13.87
C GLY A 371 -12.04 -10.75 13.49
N ILE A 372 -12.13 -11.39 12.33
CA ILE A 372 -11.02 -12.13 11.75
C ILE A 372 -10.66 -11.45 10.44
N ARG A 373 -9.41 -11.02 10.30
CA ARG A 373 -8.84 -10.56 9.03
C ARG A 373 -7.61 -11.38 8.70
N LEU A 374 -7.62 -12.04 7.55
CA LEU A 374 -6.43 -12.63 6.96
C LEU A 374 -6.08 -11.81 5.74
N GLU A 375 -4.89 -11.23 5.73
CA GLU A 375 -4.45 -10.40 4.61
C GLU A 375 -3.11 -10.88 4.11
N ASP A 376 -3.13 -11.22 2.84
CA ASP A 376 -1.96 -11.51 2.05
C ASP A 376 -2.12 -10.78 0.73
N HIS A 377 -0.98 -10.46 0.13
CA HIS A 377 -0.98 -9.77 -1.15
C HIS A 377 -0.65 -10.72 -2.28
N PHE A 378 -1.25 -10.51 -3.43
CA PHE A 378 -0.90 -11.20 -4.66
C PHE A 378 -0.54 -10.23 -5.77
N TYR A 379 0.16 -10.73 -6.77
CA TYR A 379 0.34 -10.05 -8.05
C TYR A 379 -0.17 -10.91 -9.20
N MET A 380 -0.66 -10.25 -10.23
CA MET A 380 -1.14 -10.90 -11.44
C MET A 380 0.03 -11.31 -12.33
N THR A 381 0.00 -12.55 -12.80
CA THR A 381 0.87 -13.09 -13.85
C THR A 381 0.07 -13.29 -15.13
N GLU A 382 0.72 -13.72 -16.21
CA GLU A 382 0.05 -14.10 -17.47
C GLU A 382 -0.95 -15.26 -17.30
N SER A 383 -0.80 -16.09 -16.26
CA SER A 383 -1.62 -17.31 -16.05
C SER A 383 -2.57 -17.24 -14.85
N GLY A 384 -2.58 -16.15 -14.10
CA GLY A 384 -3.35 -16.05 -12.84
C GLY A 384 -2.62 -15.27 -11.76
N ALA A 385 -3.22 -15.18 -10.58
CA ALA A 385 -2.61 -14.57 -9.42
C ALA A 385 -1.45 -15.43 -8.85
N LYS A 386 -0.50 -14.76 -8.21
CA LYS A 386 0.58 -15.37 -7.43
C LYS A 386 0.75 -14.62 -6.12
N TRP A 387 0.75 -15.37 -5.02
CA TRP A 387 0.99 -14.83 -3.69
C TRP A 387 2.40 -14.25 -3.54
N PHE A 388 2.50 -13.12 -2.85
CA PHE A 388 3.77 -12.67 -2.26
C PHE A 388 4.10 -13.43 -0.97
N THR A 389 3.09 -13.79 -0.19
CA THR A 389 3.21 -14.49 1.09
C THR A 389 2.20 -15.62 1.16
N GLU A 390 2.59 -16.75 1.74
CA GLU A 390 1.68 -17.88 1.89
C GLU A 390 0.58 -17.56 2.93
N PRO A 391 -0.71 -17.80 2.59
CA PRO A 391 -1.81 -17.62 3.53
C PRO A 391 -1.70 -18.50 4.78
N SER A 392 -2.27 -18.03 5.88
CA SER A 392 -2.26 -18.77 7.15
C SER A 392 -2.92 -20.16 7.02
N PRO A 393 -2.25 -21.24 7.50
CA PRO A 393 -2.80 -22.57 7.35
C PRO A 393 -3.90 -22.92 8.36
N ALA A 394 -3.82 -22.43 9.62
CA ALA A 394 -4.83 -22.66 10.68
C ALA A 394 -4.88 -21.53 11.72
N ILE A 395 -5.98 -21.46 12.50
CA ILE A 395 -6.21 -20.44 13.55
C ILE A 395 -5.15 -20.44 14.67
N ASP A 396 -4.50 -21.57 14.89
CA ASP A 396 -3.45 -21.80 15.89
C ASP A 396 -2.06 -22.01 15.26
N ARG A 397 -1.98 -21.88 13.93
CA ARG A 397 -0.76 -21.94 13.12
C ARG A 397 -0.82 -20.81 12.07
N PRO A 398 -0.54 -19.55 12.45
CA PRO A 398 -0.68 -18.40 11.57
C PRO A 398 0.35 -18.33 10.43
N PHE A 399 1.42 -19.14 10.48
CA PHE A 399 2.53 -19.15 9.53
C PHE A 399 2.70 -20.55 8.92
N GLY A 400 2.95 -20.58 7.60
CA GLY A 400 3.23 -21.79 6.80
C GLY A 400 4.67 -22.25 6.89
#